data_AF-A0A0D6KGQ9-F1
#
_entry.id   AF-A0A0D6KGQ9-F1
#
_cell.length_a   1.000
_cell.length_b   1.000
_cell.length_c   1.000
_cell.angle_alpha   90.00
_cell.angle_beta   90.00
_cell.angle_gamma   90.00
#
_symmetry.space_group_name_H-M   'P 1'
#
loop_
_entity.id
_entity.type
_entity.pdbx_description
1 polymer ?
#
loop_
_entity_poly.entity_id
_entity_poly.type
_entity_poly.pdbx_seq_one_letter_code
_entity_poly.pdbx_strand_id
1 'polypeptide(L)'
;MQDSKSDLTADIAREYQERETKDKQVLALLLEKFLEKKDQILVQKTEMGGTEAYVGSVSLEWFAGRVHFASGLPLFQNKYNSDTDNIEIDADSIDEIQQRPLDWSRQAPLVQYLSARKNHKFPPVLAVINQSWVDNPKAAEWNREGQATKSTTDFIPLDKDGKVGLLNISEDNVTIYALDGQHRLMGVQGLMELIKTGKLQRYKKDKTADDSFIKIDDLVKQYQVDPAYLQSLPKEKIGIEFICAVAPGETRTQARRRVRSIFVHVNLMAAPLTKGQLVQLNEDDGFAIVARKIATNHPLLAQQSDRKPRVNWNSATVAANSTVLTTLQAIQDMSERYLGQKFPHWKPLEKGLIPMRPEDNEIEEGIDEFRKLFDSLASLPSYKILEHEDTPQLRRFSFEKDGGEGNMLFRPIAQVALAQALGILVFNPLLSL
;
A
#
# COMPACT_ATOMS: atom_id res chain seq x y z
N MET A 1 34.56 -50.82 26.20
CA MET A 1 33.40 -51.18 25.34
C MET A 1 32.29 -50.12 25.34
N GLN A 2 32.52 -48.92 25.89
CA GLN A 2 31.59 -47.78 25.85
C GLN A 2 31.99 -46.73 24.80
N ASP A 3 33.28 -46.55 24.50
CA ASP A 3 33.76 -45.60 23.48
C ASP A 3 33.38 -45.98 22.03
N SER A 4 33.35 -47.27 21.68
CA SER A 4 33.05 -47.67 20.29
C SER A 4 31.57 -47.53 19.91
N LYS A 5 30.66 -47.32 20.89
CA LYS A 5 29.24 -47.10 20.63
C LYS A 5 28.91 -45.62 20.44
N SER A 6 29.64 -44.69 21.07
CA SER A 6 29.45 -43.26 20.82
C SER A 6 29.98 -42.85 19.46
N ASP A 7 31.07 -43.47 19.01
CA ASP A 7 31.67 -43.26 17.68
C ASP A 7 30.70 -43.70 16.56
N LEU A 8 30.11 -44.90 16.69
CA LEU A 8 29.12 -45.41 15.73
C LEU A 8 27.87 -44.51 15.63
N THR A 9 27.43 -43.93 16.75
CA THR A 9 26.24 -43.08 16.78
C THR A 9 26.52 -41.71 16.15
N ALA A 10 27.73 -41.17 16.35
CA ALA A 10 28.19 -39.95 15.71
C ALA A 10 28.40 -40.14 14.20
N ASP A 11 28.95 -41.28 13.77
CA ASP A 11 29.12 -41.63 12.36
C ASP A 11 27.78 -41.80 11.64
N ILE A 12 26.81 -42.48 12.26
CA ILE A 12 25.45 -42.62 11.72
C ILE A 12 24.78 -41.24 11.62
N ALA A 13 24.86 -40.41 12.66
CA ALA A 13 24.28 -39.06 12.65
C ALA A 13 24.90 -38.18 11.54
N ARG A 14 26.21 -38.29 11.34
CA ARG A 14 26.93 -37.59 10.26
C ARG A 14 26.52 -38.10 8.89
N GLU A 15 26.39 -39.41 8.70
CA GLU A 15 25.93 -40.01 7.45
C GLU A 15 24.49 -39.59 7.11
N TYR A 16 23.60 -39.52 8.11
CA TYR A 16 22.25 -38.97 7.97
C TYR A 16 22.26 -37.48 7.58
N GLN A 17 23.10 -36.65 8.22
CA GLN A 17 23.23 -35.23 7.87
C GLN A 17 23.79 -35.03 6.46
N GLU A 18 24.78 -35.83 6.06
CA GLU A 18 25.36 -35.80 4.71
C GLU A 18 24.33 -36.22 3.66
N ARG A 19 23.51 -37.23 3.96
CA ARG A 19 22.41 -37.67 3.11
C ARG A 19 21.31 -36.61 2.99
N GLU A 20 20.89 -36.01 4.09
CA GLU A 20 19.91 -34.92 4.09
C GLU A 20 20.42 -33.70 3.29
N THR A 21 21.71 -33.39 3.41
CA THR A 21 22.35 -32.33 2.64
C THR A 21 22.35 -32.64 1.14
N LYS A 22 22.67 -33.87 0.76
CA LYS A 22 22.60 -34.34 -0.64
C LYS A 22 21.17 -34.28 -1.18
N ASP A 23 20.18 -34.74 -0.40
CA ASP A 23 18.77 -34.72 -0.81
C ASP A 23 18.28 -33.28 -1.03
N LYS A 24 18.68 -32.33 -0.16
CA LYS A 24 18.39 -30.90 -0.33
C LYS A 24 19.07 -30.30 -1.58
N GLN A 25 20.32 -30.68 -1.86
CA GLN A 25 21.05 -30.24 -3.06
C GLN A 25 20.39 -30.77 -4.34
N VAL A 26 19.99 -32.04 -4.36
CA VAL A 26 19.27 -32.63 -5.50
C VAL A 26 17.94 -31.93 -5.71
N LEU A 27 17.18 -31.68 -4.63
CA LEU A 27 15.92 -30.93 -4.71
C LEU A 27 16.14 -29.52 -5.28
N ALA A 28 17.16 -28.79 -4.82
CA ALA A 28 17.48 -27.46 -5.31
C ALA A 28 17.79 -27.44 -6.82
N LEU A 29 18.63 -28.37 -7.28
CA LEU A 29 18.98 -28.51 -8.71
C LEU A 29 17.76 -28.85 -9.57
N LEU A 30 16.90 -29.74 -9.08
CA LEU A 30 15.66 -30.10 -9.78
C LEU A 30 14.71 -28.90 -9.84
N LEU A 31 14.55 -28.17 -8.73
CA LEU A 31 13.68 -27.01 -8.67
C LEU A 31 14.16 -25.90 -9.61
N GLU A 32 15.47 -25.63 -9.65
CA GLU A 32 16.07 -24.63 -10.54
C GLU A 32 15.74 -24.94 -12.02
N LYS A 33 15.87 -26.19 -12.45
CA LYS A 33 15.49 -26.65 -13.79
C LYS A 33 14.01 -26.37 -14.14
N PHE A 34 13.10 -26.46 -13.16
CA PHE A 34 11.68 -26.15 -13.37
C PHE A 34 11.40 -24.65 -13.30
N LEU A 35 12.12 -23.90 -12.47
CA LEU A 35 11.97 -22.45 -12.32
C LEU A 35 12.54 -21.64 -13.49
N GLU A 36 13.49 -22.19 -14.25
CA GLU A 36 14.04 -21.58 -15.47
C GLU A 36 13.03 -21.55 -16.64
N LYS A 37 11.96 -22.35 -16.56
CA LYS A 37 10.92 -22.39 -17.58
C LYS A 37 10.05 -21.14 -17.53
N LYS A 38 9.96 -20.41 -18.65
CA LYS A 38 9.21 -19.14 -18.74
C LYS A 38 7.69 -19.31 -18.77
N ASP A 39 7.20 -20.51 -19.05
CA ASP A 39 5.80 -20.86 -19.22
C ASP A 39 5.17 -21.43 -17.93
N GLN A 40 5.91 -21.49 -16.83
CA GLN A 40 5.45 -22.05 -15.57
C GLN A 40 5.86 -21.19 -14.37
N ILE A 41 5.00 -21.11 -13.36
CA ILE A 41 5.30 -20.48 -12.07
C ILE A 41 5.13 -21.50 -10.96
N LEU A 42 6.10 -21.57 -10.05
CA LEU A 42 5.93 -22.30 -8.79
C LEU A 42 4.93 -21.57 -7.89
N VAL A 43 3.86 -22.27 -7.52
CA VAL A 43 2.77 -21.73 -6.72
C VAL A 43 2.39 -22.67 -5.58
N GLN A 44 1.79 -22.10 -4.55
CA GLN A 44 1.02 -22.81 -3.55
C GLN A 44 -0.47 -22.71 -3.89
N LYS A 45 -1.16 -23.85 -3.99
CA LYS A 45 -2.60 -23.92 -4.13
C LYS A 45 -3.26 -23.56 -2.79
N THR A 46 -4.24 -22.68 -2.83
CA THR A 46 -5.06 -22.26 -1.69
C THR A 46 -6.55 -22.46 -2.02
N GLU A 47 -7.37 -22.63 -0.99
CA GLU A 47 -8.82 -22.71 -1.15
C GLU A 47 -9.48 -21.92 -0.03
N MET A 48 -10.35 -20.97 -0.41
CA MET A 48 -11.08 -20.13 0.54
C MET A 48 -12.48 -19.85 0.02
N GLY A 49 -13.50 -20.11 0.84
CA GLY A 49 -14.90 -19.88 0.46
C GLY A 49 -15.33 -20.66 -0.79
N GLY A 50 -14.74 -21.84 -1.03
CA GLY A 50 -14.99 -22.67 -2.22
C GLY A 50 -14.34 -22.12 -3.51
N THR A 51 -13.46 -21.12 -3.41
CA THR A 51 -12.65 -20.63 -4.52
C THR A 51 -11.22 -21.13 -4.38
N GLU A 52 -10.76 -21.87 -5.38
CA GLU A 52 -9.35 -22.22 -5.52
C GLU A 52 -8.54 -21.03 -6.06
N ALA A 53 -7.38 -20.81 -5.48
CA ALA A 53 -6.41 -19.83 -5.93
C ALA A 53 -4.98 -20.38 -5.88
N TYR A 54 -4.05 -19.69 -6.52
CA TYR A 54 -2.66 -20.10 -6.63
C TYR A 54 -1.75 -18.92 -6.30
N VAL A 55 -1.03 -19.01 -5.19
CA VAL A 55 -0.18 -17.93 -4.69
C VAL A 55 1.27 -18.19 -5.08
N GLY A 56 1.91 -17.20 -5.71
CA GLY A 56 3.30 -17.27 -6.13
C GLY A 56 3.99 -15.90 -6.10
N SER A 57 5.16 -15.83 -6.73
CA SER A 57 5.89 -14.58 -6.90
C SER A 57 6.51 -14.49 -8.30
N VAL A 58 6.54 -13.29 -8.86
CA VAL A 58 7.03 -13.01 -10.21
C VAL A 58 7.93 -11.78 -10.20
N SER A 59 8.85 -11.65 -11.15
CA SER A 59 9.64 -10.43 -11.27
C SER A 59 8.78 -9.24 -11.69
N LEU A 60 9.22 -8.02 -11.35
CA LEU A 60 8.56 -6.78 -11.79
C LEU A 60 8.54 -6.66 -13.32
N GLU A 61 9.62 -7.09 -13.98
CA GLU A 61 9.68 -7.16 -15.44
C GLU A 61 8.62 -8.10 -16.02
N TRP A 62 8.51 -9.32 -15.48
CA TRP A 62 7.51 -10.28 -15.90
C TRP A 62 6.11 -9.73 -15.65
N PHE A 63 5.87 -9.14 -14.47
CA PHE A 63 4.58 -8.57 -14.11
C PHE A 63 4.13 -7.46 -15.06
N ALA A 64 5.02 -6.53 -15.38
CA ALA A 64 4.73 -5.43 -16.32
C ALA A 64 4.45 -5.92 -17.75
N GLY A 65 5.15 -6.98 -18.20
CA GLY A 65 5.04 -7.49 -19.56
C GLY A 65 3.93 -8.52 -19.79
N ARG A 66 3.53 -9.27 -18.75
CA ARG A 66 2.62 -10.44 -18.87
C ARG A 66 1.22 -10.21 -18.33
N VAL A 67 1.03 -9.21 -17.48
CA VAL A 67 -0.27 -8.92 -16.86
C VAL A 67 -0.91 -7.71 -17.53
N HIS A 68 -2.19 -7.83 -17.82
CA HIS A 68 -3.01 -6.78 -18.43
C HIS A 68 -3.93 -6.13 -17.38
N PHE A 69 -4.43 -4.93 -17.69
CA PHE A 69 -5.47 -4.29 -16.89
C PHE A 69 -6.77 -5.08 -16.97
N ALA A 70 -7.52 -5.14 -15.89
CA ALA A 70 -8.74 -5.94 -15.87
C ALA A 70 -9.87 -5.35 -16.73
N SER A 71 -9.73 -4.12 -17.24
CA SER A 71 -10.59 -3.57 -18.30
C SER A 71 -10.50 -4.38 -19.61
N GLY A 72 -9.36 -5.04 -19.85
CA GLY A 72 -9.15 -5.96 -20.95
C GLY A 72 -9.69 -7.38 -20.69
N LEU A 73 -10.15 -7.72 -19.48
CA LEU A 73 -10.64 -9.07 -19.19
C LEU A 73 -11.92 -9.34 -19.99
N PRO A 74 -11.98 -10.39 -20.84
CA PRO A 74 -13.12 -10.61 -21.71
C PRO A 74 -14.47 -10.85 -21.00
N LEU A 75 -14.43 -11.42 -19.79
CA LEU A 75 -15.62 -11.52 -18.93
C LEU A 75 -16.30 -10.16 -18.67
N PHE A 76 -15.56 -9.06 -18.85
CA PHE A 76 -16.00 -7.68 -18.61
C PHE A 76 -16.06 -6.82 -19.88
N GLN A 77 -15.59 -7.31 -21.04
CA GLN A 77 -15.56 -6.59 -22.31
C GLN A 77 -16.95 -6.50 -22.95
N ASN A 78 -17.75 -5.51 -22.56
CA ASN A 78 -18.82 -5.02 -23.43
C ASN A 78 -18.50 -3.65 -24.05
N LYS A 79 -17.57 -2.85 -23.47
CA LYS A 79 -17.22 -1.47 -23.93
C LYS A 79 -15.77 -1.02 -23.53
N TYR A 80 -14.73 -1.77 -23.90
CA TYR A 80 -13.32 -1.40 -23.63
C TYR A 80 -12.83 -0.30 -24.59
N ASN A 81 -12.21 0.76 -24.05
CA ASN A 81 -11.55 1.82 -24.83
C ASN A 81 -10.03 1.59 -24.81
N SER A 82 -9.45 1.34 -25.98
CA SER A 82 -8.01 1.02 -26.16
C SER A 82 -7.08 2.19 -25.87
N ASP A 83 -7.56 3.44 -25.97
CA ASP A 83 -6.71 4.61 -25.79
C ASP A 83 -6.46 4.87 -24.30
N THR A 84 -7.52 4.74 -23.48
CA THR A 84 -7.50 5.07 -22.05
C THR A 84 -7.28 3.88 -21.11
N ASP A 85 -7.34 2.65 -21.63
CA ASP A 85 -7.38 1.39 -20.86
C ASP A 85 -8.55 1.32 -19.85
N ASN A 86 -9.65 2.03 -20.14
CA ASN A 86 -10.84 2.11 -19.29
C ASN A 86 -12.11 1.65 -20.04
N ILE A 87 -13.22 1.53 -19.29
CA ILE A 87 -14.56 1.23 -19.83
C ILE A 87 -15.35 2.54 -19.96
N GLU A 88 -16.00 2.78 -21.11
CA GLU A 88 -16.85 3.97 -21.33
C GLU A 88 -18.20 3.86 -20.61
N ILE A 89 -18.68 4.97 -20.03
CA ILE A 89 -19.88 5.01 -19.17
C ILE A 89 -21.06 5.64 -19.94
N ASP A 90 -22.14 4.87 -20.14
CA ASP A 90 -23.47 5.33 -20.56
C ASP A 90 -24.61 4.81 -19.64
N ALA A 91 -25.85 5.25 -19.91
CA ALA A 91 -27.02 4.94 -19.07
C ALA A 91 -27.32 3.43 -18.94
N ASP A 92 -26.91 2.62 -19.92
CA ASP A 92 -27.03 1.16 -19.90
C ASP A 92 -25.85 0.46 -19.20
N SER A 93 -24.74 1.18 -18.99
CA SER A 93 -23.50 0.64 -18.39
C SER A 93 -23.45 0.74 -16.86
N ILE A 94 -24.43 1.34 -16.18
CA ILE A 94 -24.40 1.55 -14.72
C ILE A 94 -24.41 0.21 -13.96
N ASP A 95 -25.22 -0.75 -14.41
CA ASP A 95 -25.20 -2.13 -13.89
C ASP A 95 -23.92 -2.90 -14.30
N GLU A 96 -23.24 -2.41 -15.35
CA GLU A 96 -21.99 -2.89 -15.92
C GLU A 96 -20.73 -2.17 -15.39
N ILE A 97 -20.86 -1.23 -14.43
CA ILE A 97 -19.70 -0.66 -13.72
C ILE A 97 -19.03 -1.79 -12.96
N GLN A 98 -18.02 -2.36 -13.61
CA GLN A 98 -17.37 -3.58 -13.18
C GLN A 98 -16.10 -3.28 -12.38
N GLN A 99 -15.53 -2.08 -12.48
CA GLN A 99 -14.24 -1.70 -11.89
C GLN A 99 -14.12 -0.21 -11.54
N ARG A 100 -13.16 0.14 -10.68
CA ARG A 100 -12.71 1.54 -10.51
C ARG A 100 -11.92 1.96 -11.76
N PRO A 101 -12.21 3.13 -12.37
CA PRO A 101 -11.40 3.63 -13.48
C PRO A 101 -9.94 3.80 -13.05
N LEU A 102 -9.03 3.48 -13.96
CA LEU A 102 -7.61 3.68 -13.77
C LEU A 102 -7.34 5.18 -13.69
N ASP A 103 -6.58 5.60 -12.67
CA ASP A 103 -6.23 7.00 -12.44
C ASP A 103 -4.75 7.17 -12.80
N TRP A 104 -4.50 7.61 -14.03
CA TRP A 104 -3.16 7.74 -14.59
C TRP A 104 -2.28 8.78 -13.87
N SER A 105 -2.90 9.73 -13.16
CA SER A 105 -2.15 10.69 -12.32
C SER A 105 -1.40 10.02 -11.16
N ARG A 106 -1.76 8.77 -10.82
CA ARG A 106 -1.08 7.99 -9.79
C ARG A 106 0.19 7.29 -10.28
N GLN A 107 0.43 7.20 -11.59
CA GLN A 107 1.58 6.48 -12.13
C GLN A 107 2.90 7.09 -11.67
N ALA A 108 3.07 8.40 -11.87
CA ALA A 108 4.28 9.12 -11.51
C ALA A 108 4.66 8.96 -10.03
N PRO A 109 3.74 9.19 -9.06
CA PRO A 109 4.04 8.94 -7.65
C PRO A 109 4.44 7.50 -7.32
N LEU A 110 3.84 6.50 -7.97
CA LEU A 110 4.18 5.09 -7.76
C LEU A 110 5.56 4.74 -8.32
N VAL A 111 5.91 5.28 -9.48
CA VAL A 111 7.25 5.11 -10.08
C VAL A 111 8.32 5.73 -9.20
N GLN A 112 8.08 6.94 -8.69
CA GLN A 112 8.99 7.58 -7.74
C GLN A 112 9.09 6.79 -6.43
N TYR A 113 7.98 6.24 -5.92
CA TYR A 113 8.01 5.37 -4.75
C TYR A 113 8.91 4.15 -4.95
N LEU A 114 8.79 3.45 -6.08
CA LEU A 114 9.62 2.27 -6.37
C LEU A 114 11.10 2.64 -6.58
N SER A 115 11.36 3.74 -7.29
CA SER A 115 12.72 4.14 -7.66
C SER A 115 13.51 4.81 -6.53
N ALA A 116 12.86 5.63 -5.70
CA ALA A 116 13.52 6.44 -4.69
C ALA A 116 13.56 5.79 -3.30
N ARG A 117 12.71 4.80 -3.00
CA ARG A 117 12.62 4.20 -1.66
C ARG A 117 13.32 2.86 -1.60
N LYS A 118 14.22 2.70 -0.64
CA LYS A 118 14.92 1.42 -0.40
C LYS A 118 13.98 0.34 0.16
N ASN A 119 13.02 0.72 1.00
CA ASN A 119 12.09 -0.21 1.65
C ASN A 119 10.72 -0.26 0.95
N HIS A 120 10.68 -0.08 -0.37
CA HIS A 120 9.42 -0.13 -1.10
C HIS A 120 8.86 -1.56 -1.12
N LYS A 121 7.54 -1.69 -0.99
CA LYS A 121 6.86 -2.99 -1.01
C LYS A 121 5.40 -2.81 -1.40
N PHE A 122 5.00 -3.42 -2.51
CA PHE A 122 3.59 -3.56 -2.83
C PHE A 122 2.97 -4.78 -2.14
N PRO A 123 1.69 -4.69 -1.72
CA PRO A 123 0.91 -5.87 -1.37
C PRO A 123 0.81 -6.82 -2.58
N PRO A 124 0.47 -8.10 -2.36
CA PRO A 124 0.22 -9.04 -3.44
C PRO A 124 -0.91 -8.60 -4.38
N VAL A 125 -0.76 -8.90 -5.66
CA VAL A 125 -1.75 -8.59 -6.71
C VAL A 125 -2.70 -9.77 -6.88
N LEU A 126 -4.00 -9.51 -6.95
CA LEU A 126 -4.98 -10.53 -7.32
C LEU A 126 -5.17 -10.51 -8.83
N ALA A 127 -4.87 -11.62 -9.48
CA ALA A 127 -4.91 -11.76 -10.93
C ALA A 127 -5.86 -12.88 -11.37
N VAL A 128 -6.48 -12.70 -12.53
CA VAL A 128 -7.38 -13.67 -13.15
C VAL A 128 -6.67 -14.28 -14.34
N ILE A 129 -6.58 -15.61 -14.35
CA ILE A 129 -6.11 -16.40 -15.49
C ILE A 129 -7.29 -16.68 -16.42
N ASN A 130 -7.14 -16.27 -17.67
CA ASN A 130 -8.13 -16.45 -18.73
C ASN A 130 -7.52 -17.24 -19.89
N GLN A 131 -8.38 -17.91 -20.66
CA GLN A 131 -8.01 -18.62 -21.89
C GLN A 131 -8.96 -18.23 -23.03
N SER A 132 -8.52 -18.37 -24.27
CA SER A 132 -9.25 -17.93 -25.47
C SER A 132 -10.62 -18.59 -25.65
N TRP A 133 -10.83 -19.80 -25.11
CA TRP A 133 -12.11 -20.52 -25.22
C TRP A 133 -13.23 -19.90 -24.39
N VAL A 134 -12.93 -19.07 -23.38
CA VAL A 134 -13.92 -18.50 -22.46
C VAL A 134 -14.97 -17.67 -23.19
N ASP A 135 -14.56 -16.97 -24.26
CA ASP A 135 -15.45 -16.10 -25.04
C ASP A 135 -15.93 -16.75 -26.33
N ASN A 136 -15.59 -18.02 -26.56
CA ASN A 136 -16.11 -18.81 -27.65
C ASN A 136 -17.20 -19.75 -27.12
N PRO A 137 -18.51 -19.42 -27.27
CA PRO A 137 -19.60 -20.27 -26.76
C PRO A 137 -19.66 -21.64 -27.43
N LYS A 138 -18.95 -21.84 -28.55
CA LYS A 138 -18.87 -23.11 -29.29
C LYS A 138 -17.59 -23.89 -28.97
N ALA A 139 -16.77 -23.43 -28.03
CA ALA A 139 -15.57 -24.15 -27.63
C ALA A 139 -15.93 -25.49 -26.98
N ALA A 140 -15.07 -26.50 -27.16
CA ALA A 140 -15.30 -27.85 -26.64
C ALA A 140 -15.31 -27.90 -25.10
N GLU A 141 -14.75 -26.87 -24.48
CA GLU A 141 -14.73 -26.63 -23.05
C GLU A 141 -16.11 -26.30 -22.48
N TRP A 142 -17.09 -25.93 -23.31
CA TRP A 142 -18.48 -25.73 -22.88
C TRP A 142 -19.32 -26.98 -23.18
N ASN A 143 -20.01 -27.50 -22.15
CA ASN A 143 -20.95 -28.60 -22.34
C ASN A 143 -22.26 -28.12 -23.02
N ARG A 144 -23.19 -29.05 -23.26
CA ARG A 144 -24.46 -28.75 -23.95
C ARG A 144 -25.34 -27.77 -23.16
N GLU A 145 -25.16 -27.71 -21.85
CA GLU A 145 -25.83 -26.83 -20.91
C GLU A 145 -25.13 -25.45 -20.77
N GLY A 146 -24.03 -25.22 -21.49
CA GLY A 146 -23.27 -23.97 -21.44
C GLY A 146 -22.41 -23.80 -20.17
N GLN A 147 -22.08 -24.91 -19.51
CA GLN A 147 -21.19 -24.97 -18.35
C GLN A 147 -19.79 -25.43 -18.75
N ALA A 148 -18.77 -24.90 -18.09
CA ALA A 148 -17.39 -25.27 -18.36
C ALA A 148 -17.10 -26.70 -17.89
N THR A 149 -16.41 -27.48 -18.72
CA THR A 149 -15.98 -28.84 -18.40
C THR A 149 -14.63 -28.86 -17.69
N LYS A 150 -13.86 -27.77 -17.79
CA LYS A 150 -12.53 -27.62 -17.20
C LYS A 150 -12.30 -26.19 -16.68
N SER A 151 -11.28 -26.03 -15.84
CA SER A 151 -10.82 -24.71 -15.38
C SER A 151 -10.00 -24.00 -16.47
N THR A 152 -9.95 -22.68 -16.37
CA THR A 152 -8.99 -21.83 -17.12
C THR A 152 -7.57 -21.91 -16.57
N THR A 153 -7.37 -22.53 -15.40
CA THR A 153 -6.06 -22.80 -14.80
C THR A 153 -5.60 -24.23 -15.10
N ASP A 154 -4.31 -24.40 -15.36
CA ASP A 154 -3.66 -25.69 -15.54
C ASP A 154 -2.52 -25.82 -14.52
N PHE A 155 -2.73 -26.66 -13.51
CA PHE A 155 -1.87 -26.82 -12.33
C PHE A 155 -1.32 -28.25 -12.25
N ILE A 156 0.00 -28.35 -12.14
CA ILE A 156 0.72 -29.62 -12.03
C ILE A 156 1.25 -29.75 -10.60
N PRO A 157 0.70 -30.66 -9.77
CA PRO A 157 1.16 -30.85 -8.40
C PRO A 157 2.58 -31.45 -8.37
N LEU A 158 3.40 -30.94 -7.45
CA LEU A 158 4.75 -31.45 -7.16
C LEU A 158 4.81 -32.23 -5.84
N ASP A 159 3.76 -32.14 -5.02
CA ASP A 159 3.61 -32.90 -3.79
C ASP A 159 2.39 -33.85 -3.85
N LYS A 160 2.37 -34.81 -2.92
CA LYS A 160 1.30 -35.83 -2.86
C LYS A 160 -0.07 -35.25 -2.50
N ASP A 161 -0.11 -34.13 -1.76
CA ASP A 161 -1.35 -33.50 -1.32
C ASP A 161 -1.85 -32.44 -2.34
N GLY A 162 -1.10 -32.17 -3.40
CA GLY A 162 -1.42 -31.18 -4.42
C GLY A 162 -1.46 -29.73 -3.90
N LYS A 163 -0.69 -29.43 -2.84
CA LYS A 163 -0.60 -28.10 -2.22
C LYS A 163 0.42 -27.19 -2.90
N VAL A 164 1.49 -27.75 -3.46
CA VAL A 164 2.58 -27.03 -4.11
C VAL A 164 2.78 -27.59 -5.51
N GLY A 165 2.89 -26.72 -6.50
CA GLY A 165 3.02 -27.17 -7.87
C GLY A 165 3.38 -26.08 -8.85
N LEU A 166 3.31 -26.42 -10.14
CA LEU A 166 3.61 -25.54 -11.25
C LEU A 166 2.31 -25.13 -11.92
N LEU A 167 2.08 -23.82 -12.01
CA LEU A 167 0.95 -23.24 -12.73
C LEU A 167 1.41 -22.87 -14.14
N ASN A 168 0.70 -23.37 -15.15
CA ASN A 168 0.94 -23.03 -16.55
C ASN A 168 0.46 -21.61 -16.85
N ILE A 169 1.36 -20.81 -17.41
CA ILE A 169 1.17 -19.40 -17.77
C ILE A 169 1.66 -19.11 -19.19
N SER A 170 1.74 -20.13 -20.05
CA SER A 170 2.19 -19.99 -21.44
C SER A 170 1.36 -18.94 -22.20
N GLU A 171 2.03 -18.01 -22.89
CA GLU A 171 1.36 -16.95 -23.65
C GLU A 171 0.47 -17.48 -24.77
N ASP A 172 0.78 -18.67 -25.28
CA ASP A 172 0.06 -19.27 -26.41
C ASP A 172 -1.42 -19.49 -26.08
N ASN A 173 -1.74 -19.75 -24.81
CA ASN A 173 -3.07 -20.15 -24.37
C ASN A 173 -3.60 -19.35 -23.17
N VAL A 174 -2.74 -18.64 -22.44
CA VAL A 174 -3.09 -17.97 -21.18
C VAL A 174 -2.87 -16.46 -21.28
N THR A 175 -3.93 -15.73 -20.91
CA THR A 175 -3.91 -14.27 -20.70
C THR A 175 -4.21 -13.97 -19.23
N ILE A 176 -3.52 -12.99 -18.65
CA ILE A 176 -3.56 -12.73 -17.21
C ILE A 176 -3.97 -11.28 -16.99
N TYR A 177 -4.94 -11.06 -16.09
CA TYR A 177 -5.51 -9.73 -15.84
C TYR A 177 -5.45 -9.36 -14.36
N ALA A 178 -4.92 -8.19 -14.02
CA ALA A 178 -4.88 -7.71 -12.64
C ALA A 178 -6.26 -7.25 -12.16
N LEU A 179 -6.96 -8.08 -11.39
CA LEU A 179 -8.28 -7.78 -10.86
C LEU A 179 -8.21 -6.73 -9.73
N ASP A 180 -7.32 -6.94 -8.76
CA ASP A 180 -6.91 -5.93 -7.78
C ASP A 180 -5.41 -5.65 -7.89
N GLY A 181 -5.04 -4.37 -7.81
CA GLY A 181 -3.66 -3.91 -8.02
C GLY A 181 -3.36 -3.33 -9.39
N GLN A 182 -4.37 -2.88 -10.14
CA GLN A 182 -4.20 -2.24 -11.44
C GLN A 182 -3.30 -0.98 -11.39
N HIS A 183 -3.43 -0.13 -10.37
CA HIS A 183 -2.49 1.01 -10.22
C HIS A 183 -1.06 0.55 -9.94
N ARG A 184 -0.87 -0.59 -9.25
CA ARG A 184 0.47 -1.17 -9.02
C ARG A 184 1.06 -1.65 -10.33
N LEU A 185 0.28 -2.35 -11.16
CA LEU A 185 0.69 -2.72 -12.53
C LEU A 185 1.12 -1.50 -13.34
N MET A 186 0.28 -0.46 -13.37
CA MET A 186 0.57 0.81 -14.06
C MET A 186 1.87 1.48 -13.55
N GLY A 187 2.11 1.45 -12.23
CA GLY A 187 3.34 1.94 -11.62
C GLY A 187 4.57 1.13 -12.02
N VAL A 188 4.49 -0.21 -12.02
CA VAL A 188 5.60 -1.06 -12.45
C VAL A 188 5.87 -0.91 -13.96
N GLN A 189 4.83 -0.81 -14.79
CA GLN A 189 4.98 -0.52 -16.22
C GLN A 189 5.67 0.83 -16.46
N GLY A 190 5.28 1.88 -15.74
CA GLY A 190 5.94 3.18 -15.80
C GLY A 190 7.40 3.14 -15.32
N LEU A 191 7.72 2.27 -14.35
CA LEU A 191 9.09 2.05 -13.91
C LEU A 191 9.93 1.39 -15.01
N MET A 192 9.39 0.38 -15.69
CA MET A 192 10.08 -0.27 -16.83
C MET A 192 10.32 0.73 -17.96
N GLU A 193 9.34 1.60 -18.26
CA GLU A 193 9.49 2.68 -19.25
C GLU A 193 10.59 3.67 -18.86
N LEU A 194 10.61 4.11 -17.59
CA LEU A 194 11.63 5.00 -17.06
C LEU A 194 13.03 4.40 -17.18
N ILE A 195 13.21 3.13 -16.78
CA ILE A 195 14.50 2.43 -16.84
C ILE A 195 14.95 2.26 -18.29
N LYS A 196 14.03 1.93 -19.21
CA LYS A 196 14.34 1.66 -20.62
C LYS A 196 14.65 2.94 -21.40
N THR A 197 13.94 4.03 -21.14
CA THR A 197 14.01 5.25 -21.96
C THR A 197 14.73 6.41 -21.28
N GLY A 198 15.00 6.30 -19.97
CA GLY A 198 15.59 7.35 -19.15
C GLY A 198 14.61 8.44 -18.71
N LYS A 199 13.35 8.40 -19.18
CA LYS A 199 12.30 9.36 -18.83
C LYS A 199 10.92 8.72 -18.74
N LEU A 200 10.00 9.37 -18.05
CA LEU A 200 8.59 8.96 -17.97
C LEU A 200 7.70 10.19 -18.16
N GLN A 201 6.75 10.08 -19.10
CA GLN A 201 5.71 11.07 -19.33
C GLN A 201 4.73 11.10 -18.16
N ARG A 202 4.40 12.29 -17.66
CA ARG A 202 3.31 12.45 -16.68
C ARG A 202 1.97 12.53 -17.36
N TYR A 203 0.96 12.03 -16.68
CA TYR A 203 -0.40 12.00 -17.17
C TYR A 203 -1.37 12.60 -16.15
N LYS A 204 -2.44 13.22 -16.65
CA LYS A 204 -3.64 13.53 -15.86
C LYS A 204 -4.45 12.26 -15.67
N LYS A 205 -5.55 12.34 -14.91
CA LYS A 205 -6.38 11.17 -14.55
C LYS A 205 -6.85 10.36 -15.76
N ASP A 206 -7.16 11.04 -16.86
CA ASP A 206 -7.70 10.53 -18.12
C ASP A 206 -6.62 10.07 -19.12
N LYS A 207 -5.36 9.94 -18.70
CA LYS A 207 -4.21 9.60 -19.56
C LYS A 207 -3.83 10.70 -20.56
N THR A 208 -4.38 11.91 -20.44
CA THR A 208 -3.87 13.06 -21.21
C THR A 208 -2.48 13.44 -20.71
N ALA A 209 -1.55 13.66 -21.63
CA ALA A 209 -0.18 14.03 -21.29
C ALA A 209 -0.16 15.38 -20.54
N ASP A 210 0.64 15.43 -19.50
CA ASP A 210 1.06 16.65 -18.84
C ASP A 210 2.35 17.18 -19.47
N ASP A 211 2.69 18.45 -19.31
CA ASP A 211 3.89 19.03 -19.93
C ASP A 211 5.20 18.65 -19.22
N SER A 212 5.12 17.76 -18.23
CA SER A 212 6.22 17.42 -17.32
C SER A 212 6.66 15.95 -17.41
N PHE A 213 7.94 15.71 -17.12
CA PHE A 213 8.57 14.39 -17.20
C PHE A 213 9.30 14.07 -15.90
N ILE A 214 9.38 12.79 -15.55
CA ILE A 214 10.36 12.29 -14.58
C ILE A 214 11.57 11.82 -15.36
N LYS A 215 12.77 12.25 -14.99
CA LYS A 215 14.03 11.75 -15.57
C LYS A 215 14.87 11.05 -14.52
N ILE A 216 15.67 10.08 -14.94
CA ILE A 216 16.60 9.40 -14.03
C ILE A 216 17.56 10.41 -13.38
N ASP A 217 18.09 11.37 -14.15
CA ASP A 217 19.01 12.39 -13.62
C ASP A 217 18.39 13.23 -12.50
N ASP A 218 17.10 13.52 -12.58
CA ASP A 218 16.37 14.27 -11.56
C ASP A 218 16.23 13.43 -10.30
N LEU A 219 15.96 12.12 -10.44
CA LEU A 219 15.88 11.19 -9.30
C LEU A 219 17.24 11.02 -8.60
N VAL A 220 18.33 10.91 -9.36
CA VAL A 220 19.69 10.79 -8.81
C VAL A 220 20.05 12.05 -8.02
N LYS A 221 19.78 13.24 -8.58
CA LYS A 221 20.10 14.52 -7.91
C LYS A 221 19.24 14.76 -6.68
N GLN A 222 17.95 14.47 -6.76
CA GLN A 222 16.99 14.84 -5.72
C GLN A 222 16.90 13.82 -4.58
N TYR A 223 17.02 12.53 -4.91
CA TYR A 223 16.81 11.43 -3.96
C TYR A 223 18.07 10.58 -3.73
N GLN A 224 19.21 10.98 -4.30
CA GLN A 224 20.49 10.26 -4.18
C GLN A 224 20.38 8.78 -4.58
N VAL A 225 19.56 8.50 -5.60
CA VAL A 225 19.35 7.15 -6.09
C VAL A 225 20.58 6.67 -6.84
N ASP A 226 21.04 5.46 -6.54
CA ASP A 226 22.12 4.80 -7.28
C ASP A 226 21.59 4.27 -8.64
N PRO A 227 22.17 4.68 -9.79
CA PRO A 227 21.80 4.15 -11.09
C PRO A 227 21.93 2.62 -11.20
N ALA A 228 22.89 2.00 -10.50
CA ALA A 228 23.05 0.55 -10.49
C ALA A 228 21.88 -0.14 -9.77
N TYR A 229 21.34 0.49 -8.73
CA TYR A 229 20.15 0.02 -8.04
C TYR A 229 18.91 0.06 -8.95
N LEU A 230 18.72 1.12 -9.74
CA LEU A 230 17.60 1.20 -10.70
C LEU A 230 17.59 0.04 -11.70
N GLN A 231 18.77 -0.40 -12.17
CA GLN A 231 18.90 -1.54 -13.08
C GLN A 231 18.60 -2.89 -12.40
N SER A 232 18.60 -2.95 -11.08
CA SER A 232 18.24 -4.16 -10.32
C SER A 232 16.73 -4.31 -10.10
N LEU A 233 15.99 -3.19 -10.09
CA LEU A 233 14.54 -3.17 -9.83
C LEU A 233 13.70 -4.12 -10.70
N PRO A 234 13.96 -4.28 -12.02
CA PRO A 234 13.17 -5.22 -12.84
C PRO A 234 13.20 -6.66 -12.34
N LYS A 235 14.25 -7.05 -11.62
CA LYS A 235 14.45 -8.41 -11.06
C LYS A 235 13.79 -8.61 -9.70
N GLU A 236 13.39 -7.53 -9.02
CA GLU A 236 12.67 -7.64 -7.76
C GLU A 236 11.36 -8.40 -7.94
N LYS A 237 10.88 -9.04 -6.88
CA LYS A 237 9.70 -9.90 -6.94
C LYS A 237 8.51 -9.31 -6.23
N ILE A 238 7.34 -9.41 -6.87
CA ILE A 238 6.04 -9.10 -6.29
C ILE A 238 5.26 -10.40 -6.05
N GLY A 239 4.50 -10.43 -4.95
CA GLY A 239 3.54 -11.51 -4.69
C GLY A 239 2.34 -11.40 -5.64
N ILE A 240 1.85 -12.53 -6.12
CA ILE A 240 0.68 -12.59 -7.00
C ILE A 240 -0.16 -13.80 -6.64
N GLU A 241 -1.47 -13.60 -6.57
CA GLU A 241 -2.47 -14.64 -6.35
C GLU A 241 -3.31 -14.77 -7.61
N PHE A 242 -3.33 -15.98 -8.20
CA PHE A 242 -4.07 -16.27 -9.40
C PHE A 242 -5.37 -17.00 -9.08
N ILE A 243 -6.48 -16.53 -9.65
CA ILE A 243 -7.76 -17.24 -9.68
C ILE A 243 -8.14 -17.57 -11.13
N CYS A 244 -8.96 -18.61 -11.31
CA CYS A 244 -9.51 -18.93 -12.62
C CYS A 244 -10.60 -17.92 -13.03
N ALA A 245 -10.59 -17.52 -14.31
CA ALA A 245 -11.70 -16.77 -14.91
C ALA A 245 -12.97 -17.60 -14.87
N VAL A 246 -12.88 -18.88 -15.26
CA VAL A 246 -13.97 -19.86 -15.26
C VAL A 246 -13.51 -21.14 -14.57
N ALA A 247 -14.35 -21.65 -13.66
CA ALA A 247 -14.18 -22.93 -12.98
C ALA A 247 -15.09 -24.02 -13.59
N PRO A 248 -14.76 -25.32 -13.42
CA PRO A 248 -15.62 -26.41 -13.87
C PRO A 248 -17.04 -26.31 -13.29
N GLY A 249 -18.05 -26.56 -14.12
CA GLY A 249 -19.47 -26.49 -13.76
C GLY A 249 -20.08 -25.08 -13.80
N GLU A 250 -19.28 -24.03 -13.97
CA GLU A 250 -19.80 -22.67 -14.11
C GLU A 250 -20.25 -22.37 -15.53
N THR A 251 -21.38 -21.66 -15.66
CA THR A 251 -21.67 -20.89 -16.87
C THR A 251 -20.84 -19.60 -16.90
N ARG A 252 -20.65 -19.00 -18.09
CA ARG A 252 -19.97 -17.70 -18.24
C ARG A 252 -20.55 -16.61 -17.32
N THR A 253 -21.87 -16.60 -17.13
CA THR A 253 -22.55 -15.63 -16.25
C THR A 253 -22.23 -15.86 -14.77
N GLN A 254 -22.18 -17.13 -14.34
CA GLN A 254 -21.79 -17.46 -12.95
C GLN A 254 -20.33 -17.09 -12.68
N ALA A 255 -19.43 -17.43 -13.60
CA ALA A 255 -18.02 -17.06 -13.54
C ALA A 255 -17.83 -15.54 -13.40
N ARG A 256 -18.47 -14.75 -14.28
CA ARG A 256 -18.44 -13.27 -14.19
C ARG A 256 -18.92 -12.76 -12.83
N ARG A 257 -20.01 -13.31 -12.28
CA ARG A 257 -20.54 -12.93 -10.95
C ARG A 257 -19.56 -13.27 -9.83
N ARG A 258 -18.95 -14.46 -9.85
CA ARG A 258 -17.95 -14.88 -8.85
C ARG A 258 -16.74 -13.97 -8.86
N VAL A 259 -16.12 -13.75 -10.03
CA VAL A 259 -14.93 -12.88 -10.15
C VAL A 259 -15.24 -11.45 -9.70
N ARG A 260 -16.41 -10.89 -10.07
CA ARG A 260 -16.85 -9.57 -9.60
C ARG A 260 -17.05 -9.52 -8.08
N SER A 261 -17.69 -10.54 -7.51
CA SER A 261 -17.93 -10.66 -6.07
C SER A 261 -16.62 -10.69 -5.29
N ILE A 262 -15.65 -11.49 -5.73
CA ILE A 262 -14.30 -11.55 -5.14
C ILE A 262 -13.65 -10.16 -5.15
N PHE A 263 -13.65 -9.46 -6.30
CA PHE A 263 -13.09 -8.11 -6.39
C PHE A 263 -13.71 -7.13 -5.39
N VAL A 264 -15.05 -7.12 -5.28
CA VAL A 264 -15.77 -6.25 -4.35
C VAL A 264 -15.45 -6.60 -2.90
N HIS A 265 -15.50 -7.88 -2.54
CA HIS A 265 -15.26 -8.33 -1.17
C HIS A 265 -13.84 -8.05 -0.70
N VAL A 266 -12.82 -8.30 -1.53
CA VAL A 266 -11.42 -8.01 -1.18
C VAL A 266 -11.23 -6.51 -0.88
N ASN A 267 -11.87 -5.63 -1.66
CA ASN A 267 -11.79 -4.19 -1.43
C ASN A 267 -12.58 -3.72 -0.20
N LEU A 268 -13.76 -4.30 0.07
CA LEU A 268 -14.57 -3.92 1.24
C LEU A 268 -13.95 -4.39 2.56
N MET A 269 -13.28 -5.55 2.56
CA MET A 269 -12.66 -6.10 3.76
C MET A 269 -11.30 -5.45 4.10
N ALA A 270 -10.67 -4.81 3.12
CA ALA A 270 -9.46 -4.02 3.34
C ALA A 270 -9.81 -2.64 3.96
N ALA A 271 -9.89 -2.57 5.28
CA ALA A 271 -10.10 -1.31 5.99
C ALA A 271 -8.81 -0.44 5.93
N PRO A 272 -8.87 0.79 5.40
CA PRO A 272 -7.72 1.69 5.45
C PRO A 272 -7.46 2.11 6.90
N LEU A 273 -6.19 2.34 7.24
CA LEU A 273 -5.82 2.96 8.50
C LEU A 273 -6.46 4.34 8.61
N THR A 274 -6.98 4.68 9.79
CA THR A 274 -7.46 6.04 10.05
C THR A 274 -6.29 7.02 9.98
N LYS A 275 -6.58 8.30 9.75
CA LYS A 275 -5.54 9.35 9.77
C LYS A 275 -4.74 9.35 11.07
N GLY A 276 -5.40 9.19 12.22
CA GLY A 276 -4.72 9.10 13.52
C GLY A 276 -3.76 7.90 13.61
N GLN A 277 -4.18 6.71 13.12
CA GLN A 277 -3.33 5.53 13.07
C GLN A 277 -2.14 5.71 12.12
N LEU A 278 -2.34 6.40 10.99
CA LEU A 278 -1.24 6.74 10.07
C LEU A 278 -0.18 7.57 10.79
N VAL A 279 -0.57 8.63 11.53
CA VAL A 279 0.42 9.45 12.30
C VAL A 279 1.16 8.62 13.36
N GLN A 280 0.47 7.69 14.02
CA GLN A 280 1.10 6.83 15.03
C GLN A 280 2.21 5.95 14.43
N LEU A 281 2.01 5.46 13.22
CA LEU A 281 2.87 4.47 12.58
C LEU A 281 3.87 5.07 11.58
N ASN A 282 3.72 6.34 11.22
CA ASN A 282 4.54 6.97 10.19
C ASN A 282 5.96 7.25 10.73
N GLU A 283 6.93 6.60 10.10
CA GLU A 283 8.37 6.75 10.36
C GLU A 283 9.08 7.51 9.22
N ASP A 284 8.37 8.03 8.24
CA ASP A 284 8.95 8.79 7.12
C ASP A 284 8.57 10.28 7.14
N ASP A 285 7.44 10.64 7.75
CA ASP A 285 7.00 12.03 7.87
C ASP A 285 7.58 12.67 9.15
N GLY A 286 8.55 13.58 8.96
CA GLY A 286 9.17 14.32 10.06
C GLY A 286 8.16 15.02 10.97
N PHE A 287 7.10 15.62 10.42
CA PHE A 287 6.09 16.30 11.22
C PHE A 287 5.27 15.32 12.06
N ALA A 288 4.97 14.14 11.52
CA ALA A 288 4.29 13.06 12.25
C ALA A 288 5.16 12.50 13.38
N ILE A 289 6.46 12.31 13.13
CA ILE A 289 7.43 11.84 14.14
C ILE A 289 7.51 12.84 15.29
N VAL A 290 7.71 14.13 14.98
CA VAL A 290 7.77 15.22 15.98
C VAL A 290 6.46 15.29 16.77
N ALA A 291 5.31 15.27 16.09
CA ALA A 291 4.00 15.30 16.73
C ALA A 291 3.78 14.12 17.69
N ARG A 292 4.16 12.91 17.27
CA ARG A 292 4.08 11.70 18.11
C ARG A 292 4.96 11.85 19.35
N LYS A 293 6.21 12.30 19.21
CA LYS A 293 7.13 12.52 20.33
C LYS A 293 6.62 13.55 21.33
N ILE A 294 6.07 14.67 20.86
CA ILE A 294 5.47 15.68 21.75
C ILE A 294 4.20 15.13 22.42
N ALA A 295 3.34 14.42 21.70
CA ALA A 295 2.14 13.82 22.27
C ALA A 295 2.43 12.80 23.38
N THR A 296 3.53 12.03 23.27
CA THR A 296 3.90 11.03 24.27
C THR A 296 4.70 11.59 25.45
N ASN A 297 5.54 12.60 25.22
CA ASN A 297 6.56 13.00 26.19
C ASN A 297 6.30 14.36 26.85
N HIS A 298 5.52 15.24 26.22
CA HIS A 298 5.31 16.58 26.77
C HIS A 298 4.32 16.56 27.96
N PRO A 299 4.64 17.14 29.13
CA PRO A 299 3.79 17.08 30.33
C PRO A 299 2.34 17.55 30.12
N LEU A 300 2.11 18.52 29.22
CA LEU A 300 0.76 18.98 28.87
C LEU A 300 -0.11 17.86 28.28
N LEU A 301 0.47 16.92 27.51
CA LEU A 301 -0.25 15.98 26.66
C LEU A 301 -0.07 14.52 27.08
N ALA A 302 1.11 14.17 27.58
CA ALA A 302 1.50 12.81 27.94
C ALA A 302 0.44 12.15 28.83
N GLN A 303 0.21 10.86 28.61
CA GLN A 303 -0.69 10.08 29.46
C GLN A 303 -0.10 10.02 30.88
N GLN A 304 -0.93 10.32 31.88
CA GLN A 304 -0.57 10.19 33.29
C GLN A 304 -1.65 9.34 33.97
N SER A 305 -1.27 8.60 35.01
CA SER A 305 -2.17 7.65 35.69
C SER A 305 -3.28 8.31 36.50
N ASP A 306 -3.07 9.57 36.88
CA ASP A 306 -3.92 10.39 37.76
C ASP A 306 -4.92 11.28 37.01
N ARG A 307 -4.90 11.30 35.67
CA ARG A 307 -5.83 12.12 34.86
C ARG A 307 -6.32 11.40 33.61
N LYS A 308 -7.44 11.89 33.08
CA LYS A 308 -8.00 11.41 31.80
C LYS A 308 -7.06 11.72 30.63
N PRO A 309 -7.08 10.90 29.56
CA PRO A 309 -6.28 11.15 28.37
C PRO A 309 -6.56 12.53 27.76
N ARG A 310 -5.51 13.26 27.38
CA ARG A 310 -5.61 14.57 26.72
C ARG A 310 -5.49 14.49 25.20
N VAL A 311 -5.09 13.34 24.65
CA VAL A 311 -4.94 13.14 23.20
C VAL A 311 -5.83 11.97 22.74
N ASN A 312 -6.64 12.20 21.71
CA ASN A 312 -7.28 11.12 20.95
C ASN A 312 -6.34 10.63 19.85
N TRP A 313 -5.92 9.37 19.96
CA TRP A 313 -4.96 8.74 19.06
C TRP A 313 -5.57 8.29 17.72
N ASN A 314 -6.86 7.96 17.70
CA ASN A 314 -7.47 7.20 16.59
C ASN A 314 -8.34 8.07 15.66
N SER A 315 -9.08 9.03 16.22
CA SER A 315 -9.99 9.88 15.44
C SER A 315 -9.34 11.20 15.05
N ALA A 316 -9.75 11.71 13.89
CA ALA A 316 -9.44 13.07 13.44
C ALA A 316 -10.19 14.14 14.24
N THR A 317 -11.30 13.77 14.88
CA THR A 317 -12.25 14.69 15.51
C THR A 317 -12.41 14.40 16.99
N VAL A 318 -12.78 15.45 17.73
CA VAL A 318 -13.09 15.37 19.16
C VAL A 318 -14.60 15.45 19.32
N ALA A 319 -15.21 14.44 19.95
CA ALA A 319 -16.65 14.44 20.25
C ALA A 319 -17.01 15.48 21.31
N ALA A 320 -18.26 15.98 21.29
CA ALA A 320 -18.72 17.08 22.16
C ALA A 320 -18.64 16.77 23.67
N ASN A 321 -18.69 15.50 24.06
CA ASN A 321 -18.56 15.02 25.44
C ASN A 321 -17.17 14.45 25.76
N SER A 322 -16.23 14.48 24.80
CA SER A 322 -14.91 13.91 25.00
C SER A 322 -14.05 14.80 25.90
N THR A 323 -13.32 14.16 26.81
CA THR A 323 -12.42 14.83 27.77
C THR A 323 -11.00 15.04 27.23
N VAL A 324 -10.72 14.57 26.00
CA VAL A 324 -9.43 14.82 25.35
C VAL A 324 -9.33 16.30 24.98
N LEU A 325 -8.14 16.89 25.10
CA LEU A 325 -7.88 18.27 24.66
C LEU A 325 -7.83 18.37 23.13
N THR A 326 -7.19 17.39 22.49
CA THR A 326 -6.91 17.42 21.05
C THR A 326 -6.80 16.00 20.47
N THR A 327 -6.47 15.89 19.18
CA THR A 327 -6.21 14.63 18.48
C THR A 327 -4.76 14.58 18.03
N LEU A 328 -4.19 13.38 17.89
CA LEU A 328 -2.83 13.24 17.37
C LEU A 328 -2.70 13.84 15.96
N GLN A 329 -3.74 13.69 15.13
CA GLN A 329 -3.76 14.31 13.81
C GLN A 329 -3.66 15.83 13.90
N ALA A 330 -4.36 16.48 14.84
CA ALA A 330 -4.26 17.93 15.00
C ALA A 330 -2.87 18.35 15.48
N ILE A 331 -2.20 17.54 16.32
CA ILE A 331 -0.81 17.79 16.72
C ILE A 331 0.14 17.67 15.51
N GLN A 332 -0.08 16.70 14.61
CA GLN A 332 0.64 16.64 13.33
C GLN A 332 0.37 17.87 12.48
N ASP A 333 -0.89 18.27 12.31
CA ASP A 333 -1.26 19.46 11.54
C ASP A 333 -0.62 20.73 12.16
N MET A 334 -0.54 20.82 13.50
CA MET A 334 0.18 21.89 14.20
C MET A 334 1.68 21.84 13.92
N SER A 335 2.30 20.65 14.00
CA SER A 335 3.71 20.42 13.71
C SER A 335 4.04 20.86 12.28
N GLU A 336 3.26 20.42 11.30
CA GLU A 336 3.39 20.76 9.89
C GLU A 336 3.28 22.26 9.64
N ARG A 337 2.32 22.94 10.29
CA ARG A 337 2.09 24.38 10.08
C ARG A 337 3.07 25.27 10.85
N TYR A 338 3.53 24.83 12.01
CA TYR A 338 4.50 25.56 12.82
C TYR A 338 5.90 25.42 12.25
N LEU A 339 6.36 24.18 12.05
CA LEU A 339 7.72 23.86 11.63
C LEU A 339 7.91 23.93 10.10
N GLY A 340 6.83 23.93 9.31
CA GLY A 340 6.92 23.84 7.85
C GLY A 340 7.65 25.02 7.17
N GLN A 341 7.78 26.17 7.85
CA GLN A 341 8.61 27.28 7.37
C GLN A 341 10.11 27.01 7.56
N LYS A 342 10.48 26.34 8.66
CA LYS A 342 11.86 25.97 9.00
C LYS A 342 12.33 24.73 8.22
N PHE A 343 11.46 23.74 8.09
CA PHE A 343 11.75 22.47 7.40
C PHE A 343 10.81 22.25 6.19
N PRO A 344 10.84 23.11 5.16
CA PRO A 344 9.95 22.98 4.01
C PRO A 344 10.17 21.68 3.24
N HIS A 345 11.39 21.13 3.28
CA HIS A 345 11.80 19.92 2.57
C HIS A 345 11.25 18.62 3.19
N TRP A 346 10.71 18.66 4.43
CA TRP A 346 10.03 17.50 5.02
C TRP A 346 8.71 17.20 4.32
N LYS A 347 8.12 18.18 3.62
CA LYS A 347 6.99 17.92 2.74
C LYS A 347 7.48 17.33 1.42
N PRO A 348 6.75 16.36 0.85
CA PRO A 348 7.05 15.91 -0.49
C PRO A 348 6.88 17.07 -1.47
N LEU A 349 7.80 17.20 -2.43
CA LEU A 349 7.71 18.22 -3.48
C LEU A 349 6.43 18.08 -4.32
N GLU A 350 5.87 16.87 -4.36
CA GLU A 350 4.68 16.57 -5.15
C GLU A 350 3.61 15.87 -4.32
N LYS A 351 2.37 16.22 -4.62
CA LYS A 351 1.21 15.65 -3.94
C LYS A 351 1.10 14.16 -4.26
N GLY A 352 0.93 13.34 -3.21
CA GLY A 352 0.73 11.89 -3.34
C GLY A 352 2.00 11.06 -3.20
N LEU A 353 3.17 11.69 -3.07
CA LEU A 353 4.39 11.01 -2.67
C LEU A 353 4.41 10.78 -1.16
N ILE A 354 5.10 9.71 -0.77
CA ILE A 354 5.49 9.50 0.63
C ILE A 354 6.62 10.52 0.95
N PRO A 355 6.62 11.20 2.10
CA PRO A 355 7.71 12.09 2.54
C PRO A 355 9.04 11.36 2.71
N MET A 356 10.19 11.99 2.45
CA MET A 356 11.50 11.41 2.79
C MET A 356 11.72 11.56 4.29
N ARG A 357 12.10 10.47 4.97
CA ARG A 357 12.46 10.54 6.38
C ARG A 357 13.60 11.55 6.53
N PRO A 358 13.45 12.60 7.33
CA PRO A 358 14.55 13.50 7.64
C PRO A 358 15.64 12.79 8.45
N GLU A 359 16.84 13.37 8.46
CA GLU A 359 17.92 12.85 9.28
C GLU A 359 17.58 13.01 10.78
N ASP A 360 18.07 12.09 11.61
CA ASP A 360 17.68 12.04 13.03
C ASP A 360 18.04 13.34 13.78
N ASN A 361 19.12 14.03 13.39
CA ASN A 361 19.51 15.34 13.94
C ASN A 361 18.49 16.45 13.60
N GLU A 362 17.94 16.47 12.39
CA GLU A 362 16.88 17.43 12.02
C GLU A 362 15.59 17.12 12.77
N ILE A 363 15.27 15.84 12.95
CA ILE A 363 14.11 15.42 13.75
C ILE A 363 14.26 15.90 15.19
N GLU A 364 15.43 15.72 15.81
CA GLU A 364 15.73 16.23 17.15
C GLU A 364 15.55 17.75 17.24
N GLU A 365 16.09 18.50 16.27
CA GLU A 365 15.90 19.95 16.21
C GLU A 365 14.41 20.34 16.10
N GLY A 366 13.64 19.63 15.26
CA GLY A 366 12.20 19.84 15.14
C GLY A 366 11.44 19.53 16.43
N ILE A 367 11.84 18.48 17.16
CA ILE A 367 11.26 18.15 18.47
C ILE A 367 11.52 19.29 19.45
N ASP A 368 12.74 19.81 19.51
CA ASP A 368 13.10 20.89 20.44
C ASP A 368 12.35 22.19 20.13
N GLU A 369 12.23 22.59 18.86
CA GLU A 369 11.45 23.77 18.50
C GLU A 369 9.96 23.61 18.80
N PHE A 370 9.38 22.45 18.47
CA PHE A 370 7.97 22.21 18.73
C PHE A 370 7.69 22.06 20.24
N ARG A 371 8.65 21.56 21.01
CA ARG A 371 8.59 21.51 22.47
C ARG A 371 8.48 22.92 23.07
N LYS A 372 9.27 23.89 22.59
CA LYS A 372 9.18 25.30 23.05
C LYS A 372 7.78 25.89 22.84
N LEU A 373 7.15 25.59 21.71
CA LEU A 373 5.75 25.98 21.46
C LEU A 373 4.82 25.41 22.53
N PHE A 374 4.93 24.11 22.81
CA PHE A 374 4.08 23.44 23.78
C PHE A 374 4.37 23.85 25.24
N ASP A 375 5.61 24.15 25.59
CA ASP A 375 5.99 24.75 26.88
C ASP A 375 5.32 26.12 27.04
N SER A 376 5.34 26.94 25.98
CA SER A 376 4.67 28.25 25.95
C SER A 376 3.16 28.13 26.06
N LEU A 377 2.54 27.19 25.33
CA LEU A 377 1.11 26.92 25.42
C LEU A 377 0.71 26.43 26.82
N ALA A 378 1.49 25.54 27.43
CA ALA A 378 1.25 25.03 28.79
C ALA A 378 1.32 26.13 29.86
N SER A 379 2.05 27.21 29.59
CA SER A 379 2.14 28.36 30.50
C SER A 379 0.87 29.21 30.55
N LEU A 380 0.00 29.11 29.52
CA LEU A 380 -1.22 29.90 29.39
C LEU A 380 -2.23 29.58 30.50
N PRO A 381 -2.89 30.59 31.09
CA PRO A 381 -3.93 30.36 32.10
C PRO A 381 -5.01 29.39 31.65
N SER A 382 -5.43 29.51 30.37
CA SER A 382 -6.43 28.62 29.77
C SER A 382 -6.01 27.16 29.69
N TYR A 383 -4.72 26.82 29.73
CA TYR A 383 -4.26 25.43 29.77
C TYR A 383 -3.91 24.95 31.18
N LYS A 384 -3.51 25.86 32.08
CA LYS A 384 -3.31 25.53 33.51
C LYS A 384 -4.61 25.04 34.18
N ILE A 385 -5.77 25.50 33.72
CA ILE A 385 -7.07 25.03 34.24
C ILE A 385 -7.30 23.52 34.04
N LEU A 386 -6.60 22.89 33.08
CA LEU A 386 -6.69 21.44 32.83
C LEU A 386 -6.19 20.55 33.98
N GLU A 387 -5.53 21.14 34.98
CA GLU A 387 -5.16 20.43 36.22
C GLU A 387 -6.36 20.25 37.16
N HIS A 388 -7.45 21.00 36.94
CA HIS A 388 -8.61 21.03 37.82
C HIS A 388 -9.94 20.81 37.09
N GLU A 389 -9.99 21.01 35.78
CA GLU A 389 -11.22 20.92 34.98
C GLU A 389 -11.09 20.02 33.74
N ASP A 390 -12.22 19.42 33.36
CA ASP A 390 -12.35 18.62 32.14
C ASP A 390 -12.67 19.51 30.91
N THR A 391 -12.23 19.07 29.74
CA THR A 391 -12.34 19.86 28.50
C THR A 391 -13.75 20.15 27.93
N PRO A 392 -14.81 19.34 28.17
CA PRO A 392 -16.10 19.56 27.50
C PRO A 392 -16.73 20.93 27.77
N GLN A 393 -16.75 21.40 29.03
CA GLN A 393 -17.35 22.69 29.39
C GLN A 393 -16.57 23.87 28.80
N LEU A 394 -15.24 23.75 28.77
CA LEU A 394 -14.34 24.73 28.18
C LEU A 394 -14.51 24.82 26.65
N ARG A 395 -14.81 23.69 25.98
CA ARG A 395 -14.95 23.60 24.51
C ARG A 395 -16.32 24.01 23.98
N ARG A 396 -17.39 23.61 24.67
CA ARG A 396 -18.77 23.82 24.21
C ARG A 396 -19.08 25.31 24.10
N PHE A 397 -19.85 25.69 23.10
CA PHE A 397 -20.37 27.05 23.02
C PHE A 397 -21.52 27.24 24.00
N SER A 398 -21.73 28.49 24.40
CA SER A 398 -22.80 28.89 25.31
C SER A 398 -24.20 28.50 24.84
N PHE A 399 -24.42 28.39 23.53
CA PHE A 399 -25.70 28.00 22.91
C PHE A 399 -25.91 26.48 22.77
N GLU A 400 -24.88 25.67 23.03
CA GLU A 400 -25.00 24.20 22.97
C GLU A 400 -25.70 23.64 24.22
N LYS A 401 -26.19 22.40 24.14
CA LYS A 401 -26.79 21.71 25.29
C LYS A 401 -25.78 21.62 26.44
N ASP A 402 -26.23 22.00 27.63
CA ASP A 402 -25.44 22.17 28.87
C ASP A 402 -24.47 23.38 28.89
N GLY A 403 -24.45 24.20 27.84
CA GLY A 403 -23.63 25.41 27.75
C GLY A 403 -22.12 25.18 27.82
N GLY A 404 -21.34 26.23 27.63
CA GLY A 404 -19.90 26.21 27.78
C GLY A 404 -19.24 27.55 27.45
N GLU A 405 -17.93 27.61 27.62
CA GLU A 405 -17.15 28.86 27.48
C GLU A 405 -16.80 29.21 26.02
N GLY A 406 -16.89 28.24 25.11
CA GLY A 406 -16.53 28.42 23.71
C GLY A 406 -15.04 28.70 23.50
N ASN A 407 -14.17 28.20 24.39
CA ASN A 407 -12.74 28.47 24.32
C ASN A 407 -12.12 27.84 23.08
N MET A 408 -11.62 28.70 22.18
CA MET A 408 -11.04 28.28 20.91
C MET A 408 -9.79 27.41 21.11
N LEU A 409 -9.01 27.61 22.17
CA LEU A 409 -7.81 26.79 22.43
C LEU A 409 -8.12 25.33 22.80
N PHE A 410 -9.39 24.98 23.01
CA PHE A 410 -9.86 23.62 23.29
C PHE A 410 -10.46 22.93 22.05
N ARG A 411 -10.30 23.56 20.88
CA ARG A 411 -10.74 23.07 19.58
C ARG A 411 -9.54 22.79 18.68
N PRO A 412 -9.38 21.55 18.18
CA PRO A 412 -8.23 21.17 17.35
C PRO A 412 -7.96 22.13 16.18
N ILE A 413 -9.00 22.55 15.46
CA ILE A 413 -8.85 23.43 14.29
C ILE A 413 -8.25 24.80 14.64
N ALA A 414 -8.57 25.33 15.82
CA ALA A 414 -8.08 26.62 16.28
C ALA A 414 -6.65 26.51 16.85
N GLN A 415 -6.32 25.39 17.50
CA GLN A 415 -4.94 25.07 17.90
C GLN A 415 -4.02 25.02 16.66
N VAL A 416 -4.48 24.37 15.58
CA VAL A 416 -3.77 24.31 14.29
C VAL A 416 -3.61 25.70 13.67
N ALA A 417 -4.64 26.54 13.69
CA ALA A 417 -4.57 27.91 13.19
C ALA A 417 -3.59 28.78 13.99
N LEU A 418 -3.58 28.64 15.32
CA LEU A 418 -2.63 29.34 16.18
C LEU A 418 -1.19 28.88 15.90
N ALA A 419 -0.95 27.58 15.80
CA ALA A 419 0.37 27.04 15.46
C ALA A 419 0.88 27.57 14.11
N GLN A 420 -0.01 27.69 13.12
CA GLN A 420 0.33 28.29 11.83
C GLN A 420 0.74 29.76 11.97
N ALA A 421 -0.06 30.57 12.67
CA ALA A 421 0.23 31.99 12.86
C ALA A 421 1.57 32.19 13.57
N LEU A 422 1.83 31.41 14.62
CA LEU A 422 3.09 31.44 15.35
C LEU A 422 4.27 30.95 14.50
N GLY A 423 4.10 29.91 13.70
CA GLY A 423 5.15 29.43 12.80
C GLY A 423 5.58 30.48 11.79
N ILE A 424 4.61 31.21 11.24
CA ILE A 424 4.88 32.36 10.36
C ILE A 424 5.64 33.45 11.13
N LEU A 425 5.20 33.84 12.32
CA LEU A 425 5.84 34.93 13.07
C LEU A 425 7.26 34.58 13.54
N VAL A 426 7.50 33.33 13.95
CA VAL A 426 8.79 32.90 14.49
C VAL A 426 9.82 32.65 13.40
N PHE A 427 9.41 32.06 12.27
CA PHE A 427 10.36 31.58 11.25
C PHE A 427 10.34 32.39 9.95
N ASN A 428 9.40 33.30 9.73
CA ASN A 428 9.43 34.14 8.54
C ASN A 428 10.41 35.32 8.77
N PRO A 429 11.52 35.41 8.00
CA PRO A 429 12.54 36.43 8.21
C PRO A 429 12.04 37.86 7.96
N LEU A 430 10.91 38.05 7.28
CA LEU A 430 10.28 39.36 7.08
C LEU A 430 9.48 39.86 8.30
N LEU A 431 9.19 38.97 9.26
CA LEU A 431 8.32 39.22 10.41
C LEU A 431 8.96 38.82 11.75
N SER A 432 10.10 38.13 11.74
CA SER A 432 10.85 37.79 12.95
C SER A 432 11.43 39.08 13.55
N LEU A 433 11.01 39.38 14.79
CA LEU A 433 11.48 40.51 15.59
C LEU A 433 12.96 40.41 15.98
#